data_AF-A0A2K2HDJ0-F1
#
_entry.id   AF-A0A2K2HDJ0-F1
#
_cell.length_a   1.000
_cell.length_b   1.000
_cell.length_c   1.000
_cell.angle_alpha   90.00
_cell.angle_beta   90.00
_cell.angle_gamma   90.00
#
_symmetry.space_group_name_H-M   'P 1'
#
loop_
_entity.id
_entity.type
_entity.pdbx_description
1 polymer ?
#
loop_
_entity_poly.entity_id
_entity_poly.type
_entity_poly.pdbx_seq_one_letter_code
_entity_poly.pdbx_strand_id
1 'polypeptide(L)' 'MKEKKHPCPDCRMCQWCSDDRCRLCLKSGTGCRKKLSVAEQIALFEAVNRKSDPQKEVD' A
#
# COMPACT_ATOMS: atom_id res chain seq x y z
N MET A 1 7.31 10.63 -23.58
CA MET A 1 6.86 10.32 -22.20
C MET A 1 8.12 10.28 -21.34
N LYS A 2 8.24 11.04 -20.23
CA LYS A 2 9.48 11.06 -19.43
C LYS A 2 9.75 9.67 -18.84
N GLU A 3 10.98 9.18 -18.98
CA GLU A 3 11.43 7.92 -18.36
C GLU A 3 11.29 8.01 -16.85
N LYS A 4 10.74 6.96 -16.23
CA LYS A 4 10.58 6.85 -14.77
C LYS A 4 11.49 5.75 -14.26
N LYS A 5 12.17 6.01 -13.15
CA LYS A 5 12.99 5.00 -12.45
C LYS A 5 12.21 3.73 -12.07
N HIS A 6 10.91 3.87 -11.78
CA HIS A 6 10.02 2.75 -11.44
C HIS A 6 8.70 2.86 -12.22
N PRO A 7 8.00 1.73 -12.51
CA PRO A 7 6.71 1.70 -13.17
C PRO A 7 5.56 2.14 -12.24
N CYS A 8 5.74 3.27 -11.55
CA CYS A 8 4.77 3.80 -10.60
C CYS A 8 3.76 4.73 -11.32
N PRO A 9 2.44 4.45 -11.23
CA PRO A 9 1.42 5.32 -11.81
C PRO A 9 1.30 6.66 -11.07
N ASP A 10 1.56 6.68 -9.77
CA ASP A 10 1.45 7.87 -8.92
C ASP A 10 2.63 8.84 -9.07
N CYS A 11 3.78 8.38 -9.60
CA CYS A 11 4.93 9.23 -9.86
C CYS A 11 4.71 10.09 -11.11
N ARG A 12 4.26 11.34 -10.93
CA ARG A 12 4.02 12.28 -12.03
C ARG A 12 5.27 13.03 -12.50
N MET A 13 6.22 13.26 -11.59
CA MET A 13 7.50 13.90 -11.88
C MET A 13 8.61 13.10 -11.18
N CYS A 14 9.32 12.26 -11.92
CA CYS A 14 10.44 11.51 -11.36
C CYS A 14 11.59 12.48 -11.05
N GLN A 15 12.02 12.52 -9.78
CA GLN A 15 13.15 13.33 -9.30
C GLN A 15 14.43 12.50 -9.13
N TRP A 16 14.41 11.22 -9.53
CA TRP A 16 15.56 10.34 -9.39
C TRP A 16 16.13 10.25 -7.97
N CYS A 17 15.27 10.37 -6.96
CA CYS A 17 15.66 10.13 -5.58
C CYS A 17 16.14 8.69 -5.37
N SER A 18 16.91 8.49 -4.31
CA SER A 18 17.32 7.17 -3.84
C SER A 18 16.10 6.33 -3.42
N ASP A 19 16.25 4.99 -3.43
CA ASP A 19 15.13 4.06 -3.24
C ASP A 19 14.47 4.17 -1.86
N ASP A 20 15.26 4.53 -0.85
CA ASP A 20 14.84 4.81 0.52
C ASP A 20 14.06 6.13 0.64
N ARG A 21 14.31 7.09 -0.26
CA ARG A 21 13.67 8.42 -0.24
C ARG A 21 12.45 8.53 -1.15
N CYS A 22 12.23 7.57 -2.04
CA CYS A 22 11.12 7.63 -2.98
C CYS A 22 9.79 7.28 -2.32
N ARG A 23 9.12 8.25 -1.69
CA ARG A 23 7.81 8.04 -1.02
C ARG A 23 6.69 7.53 -1.93
N LEU A 24 6.77 7.78 -3.24
CA LEU A 24 5.76 7.33 -4.20
C LEU A 24 6.04 5.93 -4.77
N CYS A 25 7.27 5.44 -4.67
CA CYS A 25 7.64 4.13 -5.22
C CYS A 25 8.01 3.12 -4.13
N LEU A 26 8.33 3.60 -2.92
CA LEU A 26 8.63 2.89 -1.65
C LEU A 26 8.88 1.39 -1.82
N LYS A 27 9.99 1.05 -2.49
CA LYS A 27 10.49 -0.33 -2.67
C LYS A 27 9.44 -1.38 -3.06
N SER A 28 8.34 -0.97 -3.68
CA SER A 28 7.33 -1.91 -4.15
C SER A 28 7.80 -2.40 -5.51
N GLY A 29 8.38 -3.61 -5.56
CA GLY A 29 8.74 -4.28 -6.81
C GLY A 29 7.56 -4.44 -7.78
N THR A 30 6.33 -4.22 -7.29
CA THR A 30 5.07 -4.26 -8.02
C THR A 30 4.45 -2.87 -8.30
N GLY A 31 5.14 -1.77 -7.96
CA GLY A 31 4.60 -0.41 -8.07
C GLY A 31 3.72 0.00 -6.89
N CYS A 32 3.36 1.30 -6.85
CA CYS A 32 2.60 1.91 -5.77
C CYS A 32 1.37 1.05 -5.41
N ARG A 33 1.19 0.74 -4.12
CA ARG A 33 0.05 -0.09 -3.71
C ARG A 33 -1.24 0.65 -4.05
N LYS A 34 -2.21 -0.07 -4.65
CA LYS A 34 -3.57 0.43 -4.87
C LYS A 34 -4.08 1.06 -3.56
N LYS A 35 -4.48 2.33 -3.62
CA LYS A 35 -5.22 2.95 -2.52
C LYS A 35 -6.57 2.23 -2.40
N LEU A 36 -6.80 1.61 -1.25
CA LEU A 36 -8.08 0.96 -0.94
C LEU A 36 -9.15 2.03 -0.72
N SER A 37 -10.35 1.78 -1.20
CA SER A 37 -11.56 2.53 -0.81
C SER A 37 -11.82 2.37 0.70
N VAL A 38 -12.65 3.24 1.27
CA VAL A 38 -13.02 3.16 2.70
C VAL A 38 -13.61 1.78 3.04
N ALA A 39 -14.49 1.25 2.19
CA ALA A 39 -15.07 -0.08 2.38
C ALA A 39 -13.99 -1.19 2.35
N GLU A 40 -13.06 -1.15 1.38
CA GLU A 40 -11.95 -2.11 1.31
C GLU A 40 -11.01 -2.01 2.53
N GLN A 41 -10.79 -0.79 3.07
CA GLN A 41 -9.99 -0.59 4.28
C GLN A 41 -10.67 -1.20 5.51
N ILE A 42 -11.98 -1.01 5.68
CA ILE A 42 -12.77 -1.60 6.77
C ILE A 42 -12.70 -3.13 6.69
N ALA A 43 -12.97 -3.70 5.51
CA ALA A 43 -12.93 -5.14 5.30
C ALA A 43 -11.54 -5.74 5.61
N LEU A 44 -10.46 -5.06 5.19
CA LEU A 44 -9.10 -5.48 5.50
C LEU A 44 -8.81 -5.40 7.00
N PHE A 45 -9.20 -4.32 7.67
CA PHE A 45 -9.04 -4.15 9.11
C PHE A 45 -9.74 -5.29 9.86
N GLU A 46 -11.00 -5.57 9.56
CA GLU A 46 -11.72 -6.65 10.21
C GLU A 46 -11.07 -8.01 9.93
N ALA A 47 -10.63 -8.28 8.69
CA ALA A 47 -9.99 -9.55 8.35
C ALA A 47 -8.65 -9.79 9.07
N VAL A 48 -7.85 -8.73 9.24
CA VAL A 48 -6.60 -8.79 9.99
C VAL A 48 -6.86 -9.02 11.47
N ASN A 49 -7.82 -8.29 12.05
CA ASN A 49 -8.09 -8.36 13.49
C ASN A 49 -8.93 -9.57 13.90
N ARG A 50 -9.72 -10.17 12.99
CA ARG A 50 -10.43 -11.44 13.23
C ARG A 50 -9.51 -12.60 13.58
N LYS A 51 -8.24 -12.57 13.16
CA LYS A 51 -7.25 -13.63 13.41
C LYS A 51 -6.50 -13.46 14.75
N SER A 52 -6.79 -12.40 15.49
CA SER A 52 -6.03 -11.96 16.67
C SER A 52 -6.83 -12.07 17.97
N ASP A 53 -7.99 -12.72 17.96
CA ASP A 53 -8.95 -12.65 19.08
C ASP A 53 -9.07 -13.99 19.81
N PRO A 54 -8.47 -14.14 21.02
CA PRO A 54 -8.74 -15.25 21.92
C PRO A 54 -10.12 -15.21 22.58
N GLN A 55 -10.95 -14.17 22.35
CA GLN A 55 -12.18 -13.96 23.12
C GLN A 55 -13.43 -13.93 22.25
N LYS A 56 -13.93 -15.12 21.93
CA LYS A 56 -15.36 -15.37 21.72
C LYS A 56 -15.77 -16.66 22.43
N GLU A 57 -15.79 -16.64 23.76
CA GLU A 57 -16.75 -17.45 24.51
C GLU A 57 -18.10 -16.75 24.32
N VAL A 58 -19.01 -17.45 23.67
CA VAL A 58 -20.40 -17.06 23.46
C VAL A 58 -21.19 -17.64 24.63
N ASP A 59 -21.88 -16.80 25.38
CA ASP A 59 -23.00 -17.19 26.25
C ASP A 59 -24.31 -17.08 25.44
#